data_AF-A0A934TEW0-F1
#
_entry.id   AF-A0A934TEW0-F1
#
_cell.length_a   1.000
_cell.length_b   1.000
_cell.length_c   1.000
_cell.angle_alpha   90.00
_cell.angle_beta   90.00
_cell.angle_gamma   90.00
#
_symmetry.space_group_name_H-M   'P 1'
#
loop_
_entity.id
_entity.type
_entity.pdbx_description
1 polymer ?
#
loop_
_entity_poly.entity_id
_entity_poly.type
_entity_poly.pdbx_seq_one_letter_code
_entity_poly.pdbx_strand_id
1 'polypeptide(L)'
;MKNLTRTLLTLLSAVVLLSLTTSMNAQDKKDIEKVLAPFPKAEEGMVRHVIELKKKSDESLYKVEIIPGKEMSVDCNIHRLMGTLTEKDLEGWGYTYYEFKSNGQTTSTMMACNKPNEDKFVSGETLIVRYNSKLPIVIYAPKGFEVKYRIWKADKEKNSVEK
;
A
#
# COMPACT_ATOMS: atom_id res chain seq x y z
N MET A 1 20.21 1.66 79.27
CA MET A 1 21.09 0.55 78.81
C MET A 1 20.31 -0.28 77.80
N LYS A 2 20.90 -0.52 76.60
CA LYS A 2 20.40 -1.28 75.42
C LYS A 2 19.32 -0.54 74.59
N ASN A 3 19.70 0.26 73.58
CA ASN A 3 19.98 -0.08 72.15
C ASN A 3 18.70 -0.60 71.44
N LEU A 4 18.23 -0.19 70.26
CA LEU A 4 18.93 0.25 69.04
C LEU A 4 17.88 0.66 67.95
N THR A 5 18.21 1.64 67.08
CA THR A 5 17.83 1.81 65.64
C THR A 5 16.35 1.95 65.21
N ARG A 6 15.91 3.13 64.74
CA ARG A 6 15.95 3.67 63.34
C ARG A 6 15.17 2.84 62.31
N THR A 7 14.02 3.36 61.85
CA THR A 7 13.74 3.66 60.43
C THR A 7 12.46 4.48 60.24
N LEU A 8 12.65 5.61 59.57
CA LEU A 8 11.70 6.48 58.91
C LEU A 8 11.21 5.77 57.63
N LEU A 9 9.91 5.68 57.34
CA LEU A 9 9.43 5.72 55.95
C LEU A 9 7.92 6.04 55.86
N THR A 10 7.65 7.02 55.03
CA THR A 10 6.40 7.70 54.70
C THR A 10 5.36 6.81 54.03
N LEU A 11 4.11 6.83 54.51
CA LEU A 11 2.94 6.30 53.77
C LEU A 11 2.36 7.41 52.89
N LEU A 12 2.71 7.35 51.60
CA LEU A 12 2.29 8.26 50.54
C LEU A 12 0.92 7.81 49.99
N SER A 13 0.05 8.79 49.83
CA SER A 13 -1.27 8.79 49.19
C SER A 13 -1.43 7.85 47.99
N ALA A 14 -2.40 6.94 48.10
CA ALA A 14 -2.92 6.13 46.99
C ALA A 14 -4.13 6.82 46.34
N VAL A 15 -4.40 6.41 45.09
CA VAL A 15 -5.47 6.84 44.17
C VAL A 15 -5.08 8.00 43.24
N VAL A 16 -4.18 7.71 42.30
CA VAL A 16 -4.07 8.44 41.03
C VAL A 16 -4.91 7.69 39.99
N LEU A 17 -5.83 8.43 39.37
CA LEU A 17 -6.71 7.98 38.30
C LEU A 17 -5.90 7.45 37.11
N LEU A 18 -6.22 6.24 36.65
CA LEU A 18 -5.68 5.66 35.42
C LEU A 18 -6.77 5.65 34.33
N SER A 19 -7.03 6.81 33.73
CA SER A 19 -7.78 6.91 32.47
C SER A 19 -6.79 6.93 31.31
N LEU A 20 -6.39 5.75 30.80
CA LEU A 20 -5.76 5.65 29.49
C LEU A 20 -6.84 5.75 28.42
N THR A 21 -7.11 6.97 27.97
CA THR A 21 -7.83 7.18 26.71
C THR A 21 -6.87 6.91 25.56
N THR A 22 -7.04 5.80 24.86
CA THR A 22 -6.45 5.60 23.54
C THR A 22 -7.17 6.51 22.55
N SER A 23 -6.59 7.67 22.25
CA SER A 23 -7.04 8.52 21.15
C SER A 23 -6.74 7.81 19.82
N MET A 24 -7.74 7.11 19.27
CA MET A 24 -7.69 6.69 17.88
C MET A 24 -7.94 7.93 17.01
N ASN A 25 -7.00 8.27 16.13
CA ASN A 25 -7.12 9.38 15.18
C ASN A 25 -8.35 9.20 14.28
N ALA A 26 -9.47 9.83 14.65
CA ALA A 26 -10.67 9.94 13.82
C ALA A 26 -10.58 11.09 12.81
N GLN A 27 -9.55 11.95 12.90
CA GLN A 27 -9.33 13.06 11.97
C GLN A 27 -8.86 12.56 10.59
N ASP A 28 -7.89 11.64 10.53
CA ASP A 28 -7.31 11.18 9.25
C ASP A 28 -8.35 10.52 8.32
N LYS A 29 -9.29 9.73 8.87
CA LYS A 29 -10.34 9.08 8.07
C LYS A 29 -11.32 10.07 7.42
N LYS A 30 -11.72 11.13 8.14
CA LYS A 30 -12.67 12.12 7.62
C LYS A 30 -12.09 12.95 6.48
N ASP A 31 -10.77 13.09 6.42
CA ASP A 31 -10.11 13.88 5.40
C ASP A 31 -9.87 13.07 4.11
N ILE A 32 -9.56 11.77 4.22
CA ILE A 32 -9.46 10.89 3.04
C ILE A 32 -10.80 10.75 2.32
N GLU A 33 -11.92 10.60 3.04
CA GLU A 33 -13.24 10.48 2.42
C GLU A 33 -13.59 11.70 1.56
N LYS A 34 -13.22 12.91 1.99
CA LYS A 34 -13.41 14.15 1.20
C LYS A 34 -12.54 14.15 -0.07
N VAL A 35 -11.28 13.71 0.04
CA VAL A 35 -10.38 13.62 -1.11
C VAL A 35 -10.84 12.55 -2.11
N LEU A 36 -11.47 11.48 -1.62
CA LEU A 36 -12.03 10.41 -2.46
C LEU A 36 -13.43 10.72 -3.02
N ALA A 37 -14.11 11.76 -2.52
CA ALA A 37 -15.47 12.12 -2.94
C ALA A 37 -15.63 12.38 -4.45
N PRO A 38 -14.64 13.00 -5.13
CA PRO A 38 -14.67 13.17 -6.59
C PRO A 38 -14.54 11.87 -7.39
N PHE A 39 -13.90 10.85 -6.81
CA PHE A 39 -13.63 9.61 -7.52
C PHE A 39 -14.89 8.76 -7.56
N PRO A 40 -15.16 8.06 -8.68
CA PRO A 40 -16.34 7.21 -8.80
C PRO A 40 -16.36 6.15 -7.69
N LYS A 41 -17.55 5.66 -7.35
CA LYS A 41 -17.64 4.44 -6.54
C LYS A 41 -17.22 3.26 -7.41
N ALA A 42 -16.71 2.20 -6.78
CA ALA A 42 -16.42 0.98 -7.53
C ALA A 42 -17.73 0.42 -8.12
N GLU A 43 -17.70 0.09 -9.40
CA GLU A 43 -18.79 -0.61 -10.09
C GLU A 43 -18.99 -2.02 -9.52
N GLU A 44 -20.11 -2.65 -9.86
CA GLU A 44 -20.38 -4.02 -9.44
C GLU A 44 -19.26 -4.97 -9.91
N GLY A 45 -18.76 -5.81 -8.99
CA GLY A 45 -17.66 -6.71 -9.26
C GLY A 45 -16.26 -6.08 -9.22
N MET A 46 -16.15 -4.77 -9.00
CA MET A 46 -14.88 -4.05 -8.81
C MET A 46 -14.66 -3.66 -7.35
N VAL A 47 -13.40 -3.46 -6.98
CA VAL A 47 -12.96 -3.00 -5.66
C VAL A 47 -12.07 -1.78 -5.84
N ARG A 48 -12.33 -0.73 -5.05
CA ARG A 48 -11.51 0.48 -5.02
C ARG A 48 -10.39 0.35 -4.00
N HIS A 49 -9.16 0.33 -4.48
CA HIS A 49 -7.92 0.36 -3.70
C HIS A 49 -7.36 1.78 -3.66
N VAL A 50 -6.81 2.17 -2.51
CA VAL A 50 -6.28 3.52 -2.28
C VAL A 50 -4.89 3.41 -1.68
N ILE A 51 -3.90 4.02 -2.34
CA ILE A 51 -2.53 4.11 -1.84
C ILE A 51 -2.29 5.53 -1.35
N GLU A 52 -2.04 5.66 -0.05
CA GLU A 52 -1.62 6.92 0.57
C GLU A 52 -0.11 6.96 0.71
N LEU A 53 0.48 8.06 0.21
CA LEU A 53 1.91 8.25 0.22
C LEU A 53 2.32 9.18 1.35
N LYS A 54 3.40 8.84 2.05
CA LYS A 54 3.98 9.72 3.07
C LYS A 54 4.73 10.87 2.41
N LYS A 55 4.53 12.09 2.89
CA LYS A 55 5.27 13.26 2.41
C LYS A 55 6.78 13.05 2.51
N LYS A 56 7.51 13.41 1.46
CA LYS A 56 8.98 13.42 1.44
C LYS A 56 9.51 14.83 1.16
N SER A 57 10.79 15.05 1.48
CA SER A 57 11.46 16.34 1.26
C SER A 57 11.63 16.65 -0.23
N ASP A 58 12.05 15.65 -1.01
CA ASP A 58 12.16 15.73 -2.46
C ASP A 58 11.49 14.50 -3.07
N GLU A 59 10.26 14.69 -3.55
CA GLU A 59 9.44 13.64 -4.16
C GLU A 59 9.85 13.34 -5.61
N SER A 60 10.62 14.22 -6.25
CA SER A 60 11.04 14.04 -7.65
C SER A 60 11.99 12.85 -7.82
N LEU A 61 12.71 12.48 -6.74
CA LEU A 61 13.59 11.32 -6.68
C LEU A 61 12.83 9.99 -6.51
N TYR A 62 11.50 10.02 -6.36
CA TYR A 62 10.71 8.82 -6.10
C TYR A 62 9.68 8.55 -7.19
N LYS A 63 9.39 7.28 -7.37
CA LYS A 63 8.27 6.80 -8.20
C LYS A 63 7.52 5.72 -7.44
N VAL A 64 6.29 5.45 -7.85
CA VAL A 64 5.47 4.36 -7.31
C VAL A 64 5.20 3.38 -8.44
N GLU A 65 5.52 2.12 -8.24
CA GLU A 65 5.12 1.03 -9.13
C GLU A 65 3.85 0.40 -8.57
N ILE A 66 2.79 0.43 -9.37
CA ILE A 66 1.50 -0.23 -9.09
C ILE A 66 1.59 -1.65 -9.63
N ILE A 67 1.35 -2.62 -8.76
CA ILE A 67 1.53 -4.05 -9.04
C ILE A 67 0.20 -4.78 -8.78
N PRO A 68 -0.71 -4.82 -9.76
CA PRO A 68 -1.91 -5.63 -9.65
C PRO A 68 -1.55 -7.11 -9.75
N GLY A 69 -2.30 -7.96 -9.06
CA GLY A 69 -2.09 -9.40 -9.10
C GLY A 69 -3.16 -10.17 -8.35
N LYS A 70 -2.92 -11.47 -8.20
CA LYS A 70 -3.83 -12.36 -7.50
C LYS A 70 -3.02 -13.45 -6.80
N GLU A 71 -3.40 -13.79 -5.58
CA GLU A 71 -2.88 -14.99 -4.91
C GLU A 71 -3.45 -16.23 -5.60
N MET A 72 -2.55 -17.10 -6.08
CA MET A 72 -2.89 -18.29 -6.86
C MET A 72 -2.01 -19.46 -6.42
N SER A 73 -2.60 -20.66 -6.33
CA SER A 73 -1.85 -21.90 -6.11
C SER A 73 -1.19 -22.32 -7.43
N VAL A 74 0.13 -22.15 -7.53
CA VAL A 74 0.88 -22.34 -8.78
C VAL A 74 2.07 -23.29 -8.58
N ASP A 75 2.50 -23.91 -9.67
CA ASP A 75 3.67 -24.79 -9.70
C ASP A 75 5.00 -23.99 -9.72
N CYS A 76 6.09 -24.67 -10.06
CA CYS A 76 7.44 -24.09 -10.14
C CYS A 76 7.65 -23.14 -11.33
N ASN A 77 6.71 -23.05 -12.27
CA ASN A 77 6.86 -22.20 -13.44
C ASN A 77 6.76 -20.71 -13.09
N ILE A 78 7.28 -19.87 -13.99
CA ILE A 78 7.10 -18.43 -13.88
C ILE A 78 5.74 -18.10 -14.46
N HIS A 79 4.78 -17.78 -13.61
CA HIS A 79 3.44 -17.35 -13.99
C HIS A 79 3.38 -15.83 -14.13
N ARG A 80 2.68 -15.34 -15.15
CA ARG A 80 2.31 -13.94 -15.30
C ARG A 80 0.82 -13.82 -15.50
N LEU A 81 0.18 -12.92 -14.75
CA LEU A 81 -1.25 -12.68 -14.85
C LEU A 81 -1.54 -11.85 -16.10
N MET A 82 -2.46 -12.31 -16.94
CA MET A 82 -2.93 -11.56 -18.09
C MET A 82 -3.89 -10.48 -17.63
N GLY A 83 -3.69 -9.26 -18.11
CA GLY A 83 -4.54 -8.12 -17.80
C GLY A 83 -3.87 -6.81 -18.18
N THR A 84 -4.64 -5.73 -18.14
CA THR A 84 -4.18 -4.40 -18.52
C THR A 84 -4.45 -3.42 -17.39
N LEU A 85 -3.44 -2.63 -17.05
CA LEU A 85 -3.55 -1.53 -16.11
C LEU A 85 -3.58 -0.20 -16.89
N THR A 86 -4.72 0.49 -16.88
CA THR A 86 -4.93 1.69 -17.68
C THR A 86 -5.05 2.93 -16.79
N GLU A 87 -4.37 4.01 -17.17
CA GLU A 87 -4.58 5.35 -16.60
C GLU A 87 -5.87 5.96 -17.16
N LYS A 88 -6.67 6.56 -16.28
CA LYS A 88 -7.94 7.22 -16.60
C LYS A 88 -7.94 8.61 -16.00
N ASP A 89 -8.38 9.57 -16.81
CA ASP A 89 -8.60 10.94 -16.34
C ASP A 89 -9.93 11.05 -15.60
N LEU A 90 -9.92 11.77 -14.49
CA LEU A 90 -11.11 12.20 -13.78
C LEU A 90 -11.56 13.55 -14.33
N GLU A 91 -12.53 13.51 -15.24
CA GLU A 91 -13.03 14.69 -15.94
C GLU A 91 -13.46 15.81 -14.98
N GLY A 92 -13.03 17.04 -15.28
CA GLY A 92 -13.35 18.23 -14.48
C GLY A 92 -12.49 18.43 -13.22
N TRP A 93 -11.66 17.46 -12.83
CA TRP A 93 -10.80 17.56 -11.64
C TRP A 93 -9.30 17.66 -11.95
N GLY A 94 -8.89 17.16 -13.13
CA GLY A 94 -7.46 17.07 -13.47
C GLY A 94 -6.69 16.04 -12.64
N TYR A 95 -7.42 15.10 -12.02
CA TYR A 95 -6.84 13.96 -11.31
C TYR A 95 -6.85 12.74 -12.21
N THR A 96 -5.98 11.78 -11.91
CA THR A 96 -5.96 10.49 -12.59
C THR A 96 -6.28 9.38 -11.60
N TYR A 97 -6.89 8.30 -12.11
CA TYR A 97 -7.07 7.04 -11.42
C TYR A 97 -6.69 5.91 -12.35
N TYR A 98 -6.59 4.70 -11.81
CA TYR A 98 -6.14 3.54 -12.55
C TYR A 98 -7.20 2.45 -12.53
N GLU A 99 -7.31 1.73 -13.63
CA GLU A 99 -8.23 0.59 -13.75
C GLU A 99 -7.43 -0.63 -14.21
N PHE A 100 -7.48 -1.69 -13.40
CA PHE A 100 -6.94 -2.99 -13.77
C PHE A 100 -8.07 -3.90 -14.27
N LYS A 101 -7.90 -4.47 -15.46
CA LYS A 101 -8.83 -5.44 -16.05
C LYS A 101 -8.11 -6.76 -16.30
N SER A 102 -8.65 -7.83 -15.74
CA SER A 102 -8.14 -9.20 -15.91
C SER A 102 -9.28 -10.19 -15.76
N ASN A 103 -9.21 -11.30 -16.50
CA ASN A 103 -10.11 -12.45 -16.35
C ASN A 103 -9.48 -13.57 -15.48
N GLY A 104 -8.29 -13.35 -14.91
CA GLY A 104 -7.59 -14.32 -14.06
C GLY A 104 -6.75 -15.34 -14.81
N GLN A 105 -6.70 -15.30 -16.15
CA GLN A 105 -5.84 -16.20 -16.93
C GLN A 105 -4.37 -15.82 -16.74
N THR A 106 -3.50 -16.82 -16.81
CA THR A 106 -2.05 -16.66 -16.68
C THR A 106 -1.33 -17.25 -17.89
N THR A 107 -0.17 -16.70 -18.20
CA THR A 107 0.84 -17.36 -19.04
C THR A 107 1.92 -17.94 -18.15
N SER A 108 2.53 -19.04 -18.56
CA SER A 108 3.59 -19.68 -17.78
C SER A 108 4.71 -20.23 -18.66
N THR A 109 5.89 -20.42 -18.06
CA THR A 109 6.93 -21.27 -18.65
C THR A 109 6.49 -22.74 -18.65
N MET A 110 7.25 -23.61 -19.32
CA MET A 110 6.95 -25.05 -19.47
C MET A 110 8.07 -25.94 -18.89
N MET A 111 8.56 -25.61 -17.69
CA MET A 111 9.51 -26.45 -16.96
C MET A 111 8.79 -27.64 -16.32
N ALA A 112 9.48 -28.77 -16.20
CA ALA A 112 8.99 -29.93 -15.44
C ALA A 112 9.06 -29.64 -13.94
N CYS A 113 7.92 -29.66 -13.26
CA CYS A 113 7.83 -29.43 -11.82
C CYS A 113 7.64 -30.75 -11.06
N ASN A 114 8.48 -30.98 -10.05
CA ASN A 114 8.47 -32.18 -9.20
C ASN A 114 8.04 -31.90 -7.75
N LYS A 115 7.58 -30.69 -7.47
CA LYS A 115 7.10 -30.23 -6.16
C LYS A 115 5.60 -29.91 -6.25
N PRO A 116 4.85 -30.00 -5.13
CA PRO A 116 3.47 -29.54 -5.10
C PRO A 116 3.37 -28.03 -5.36
N ASN A 117 2.19 -27.58 -5.76
CA ASN A 117 1.90 -26.16 -5.93
C ASN A 117 2.01 -25.42 -4.60
N GLU A 118 2.34 -24.13 -4.70
CA GLU A 118 2.42 -23.20 -3.58
C GLU A 118 1.62 -21.94 -3.89
N ASP A 119 1.05 -21.33 -2.85
CA ASP A 119 0.30 -20.09 -2.99
C ASP A 119 1.28 -18.93 -3.20
N LYS A 120 1.14 -18.26 -4.35
CA LYS A 120 1.96 -17.11 -4.73
C LYS A 120 1.13 -15.98 -5.30
N PHE A 121 1.63 -14.78 -5.08
CA PHE A 121 1.16 -13.58 -5.75
C PHE A 121 1.63 -13.58 -7.21
N VAL A 122 0.71 -13.84 -8.13
CA VAL A 122 0.97 -13.75 -9.57
C VAL A 122 0.59 -12.35 -10.04
N SER A 123 1.61 -11.56 -10.40
CA SER A 123 1.44 -10.17 -10.84
C SER A 123 1.09 -10.07 -12.32
N GLY A 124 0.30 -9.06 -12.67
CA GLY A 124 0.04 -8.65 -14.04
C GLY A 124 0.97 -7.56 -14.55
N GLU A 125 0.55 -6.86 -15.58
CA GLU A 125 1.24 -5.67 -16.08
C GLU A 125 1.30 -4.59 -14.99
N THR A 126 2.50 -4.05 -14.77
CA THR A 126 2.78 -3.04 -13.75
C THR A 126 2.91 -1.66 -14.40
N LEU A 127 2.55 -0.60 -13.66
CA LEU A 127 2.71 0.77 -14.12
C LEU A 127 3.50 1.60 -13.10
N ILE A 128 4.54 2.29 -13.57
CA ILE A 128 5.31 3.22 -12.74
C ILE A 128 4.76 4.63 -12.91
N VAL A 129 4.30 5.22 -11.82
CA VAL A 129 3.69 6.54 -11.73
C VAL A 129 4.52 7.48 -10.87
N ARG A 130 4.27 8.78 -10.97
CA ARG A 130 4.98 9.79 -10.15
C ARG A 130 4.66 9.62 -8.66
N TYR A 131 5.64 9.90 -7.81
CA TYR A 131 5.38 10.06 -6.38
C TYR A 131 4.75 11.44 -6.12
N ASN A 132 3.63 11.48 -5.41
CA ASN A 132 2.98 12.72 -4.98
C ASN A 132 2.20 12.49 -3.70
N SER A 133 2.69 12.95 -2.56
CA SER A 133 1.99 12.71 -1.28
C SER A 133 0.74 13.55 -1.08
N LYS A 134 0.46 14.52 -1.95
CA LYS A 134 -0.70 15.42 -1.81
C LYS A 134 -2.00 14.81 -2.32
N LEU A 135 -1.92 13.76 -3.13
CA LEU A 135 -3.07 13.08 -3.71
C LEU A 135 -2.89 11.57 -3.54
N PRO A 136 -3.93 10.83 -3.13
CA PRO A 136 -3.88 9.38 -3.11
C PRO A 136 -3.87 8.83 -4.53
N ILE A 137 -3.27 7.65 -4.71
CA ILE A 137 -3.39 6.89 -5.96
C ILE A 137 -4.60 5.98 -5.80
N VAL A 138 -5.59 6.14 -6.69
CA VAL A 138 -6.83 5.36 -6.67
C VAL A 138 -6.79 4.32 -7.79
N ILE A 139 -7.01 3.05 -7.46
CA ILE A 139 -6.98 1.93 -8.40
C ILE A 139 -8.26 1.10 -8.25
N TYR A 140 -8.92 0.78 -9.36
CA TYR A 140 -10.02 -0.17 -9.40
C TYR A 140 -9.52 -1.50 -9.93
N ALA A 141 -9.77 -2.59 -9.22
CA ALA A 141 -9.43 -3.95 -9.64
C ALA A 141 -10.64 -4.88 -9.46
N PRO A 142 -10.75 -5.98 -10.21
CA PRO A 142 -11.86 -6.91 -10.04
C PRO A 142 -11.83 -7.57 -8.66
N LYS A 143 -13.00 -7.95 -8.14
CA LYS A 143 -13.10 -8.62 -6.84
C LYS A 143 -12.27 -9.91 -6.83
N GLY A 144 -11.51 -10.10 -5.74
CA GLY A 144 -10.61 -11.25 -5.59
C GLY A 144 -9.23 -11.06 -6.23
N PHE A 145 -8.93 -9.88 -6.75
CA PHE A 145 -7.58 -9.44 -7.09
C PHE A 145 -7.06 -8.49 -6.01
N GLU A 146 -5.75 -8.36 -5.96
CA GLU A 146 -5.04 -7.49 -5.03
C GLU A 146 -4.21 -6.46 -5.79
N VAL A 147 -3.97 -5.33 -5.16
CA VAL A 147 -3.05 -4.30 -5.65
C VAL A 147 -1.95 -4.12 -4.62
N LYS A 148 -0.74 -4.56 -4.96
CA LYS A 148 0.47 -4.27 -4.21
C LYS A 148 1.16 -3.05 -4.84
N TYR A 149 2.10 -2.45 -4.12
CA TYR A 149 2.90 -1.36 -4.67
C TYR A 149 4.32 -1.38 -4.15
N ARG A 150 5.22 -0.76 -4.90
CA ARG A 150 6.63 -0.58 -4.53
C ARG A 150 7.04 0.87 -4.75
N ILE A 151 7.86 1.40 -3.85
CA ILE A 151 8.45 2.73 -4.02
C ILE A 151 9.84 2.57 -4.61
N TRP A 152 10.07 3.21 -5.75
CA TRP A 152 11.37 3.33 -6.38
C TRP A 152 12.01 4.64 -5.95
N LYS A 153 13.34 4.63 -5.82
CA LYS A 153 14.15 5.81 -5.51
C LYS A 153 15.28 5.90 -6.51
N ALA A 154 15.37 7.04 -7.19
CA ALA A 154 16.47 7.38 -8.06
C ALA A 154 17.74 7.65 -7.24
N ASP A 155 18.89 7.35 -7.84
CA ASP A 155 20.15 7.87 -7.34
C ASP A 155 20.20 9.40 -7.52
N LYS A 156 20.99 10.08 -6.70
CA LYS A 156 21.20 11.52 -6.80
C LYS A 156 22.07 11.89 -7.99
N GLU A 157 22.98 11.00 -8.35
CA GLU A 157 23.95 11.23 -9.43
C GLU A 157 23.32 10.99 -10.80
N LYS A 158 23.62 11.87 -11.74
CA LYS A 158 23.27 11.72 -13.15
C LYS A 158 24.56 11.49 -13.92
N ASN A 159 24.61 10.39 -14.67
CA ASN A 159 25.75 10.09 -15.51
C ASN A 159 25.50 10.63 -16.93
N SER A 160 26.52 11.24 -17.52
CA SER A 160 26.55 11.59 -18.93
C SER A 160 27.25 10.47 -19.70
N VAL A 161 26.77 10.18 -20.91
CA VAL A 161 27.41 9.21 -21.82
C VAL A 161 27.96 9.98 -23.01
N GLU A 162 29.25 9.78 -23.29
CA GLU A 162 29.92 10.23 -24.52
C GLU A 162 30.02 9.06 -25.50
N LYS A 163 30.00 9.36 -26.80
CA LYS A 163 30.08 8.36 -27.88
C LYS A 163 31.52 7.99 -28.22
#